data_AF-A0A353S710-F1
#
_entry.id   AF-A0A353S710-F1
#
_cell.length_a   1.000
_cell.length_b   1.000
_cell.length_c   1.000
_cell.angle_alpha   90.00
_cell.angle_beta   90.00
_cell.angle_gamma   90.00
#
_symmetry.space_group_name_H-M   'P 1'
#
loop_
_entity.id
_entity.type
_entity.pdbx_description
1 polymer ?
#
loop_
_entity_poly.entity_id
_entity_poly.type
_entity_poly.pdbx_seq_one_letter_code
_entity_poly.pdbx_strand_id
1 'polypeptide(L)'
;MSFESLHGIVALCKERHLSFAQTVRALEVRSSGIEEQEQYKRMAGLWAAMQDSSRNYDADLRSASGLSGGDGEKFRLYAAQKSTLCGEPLSAIITEALKTAESNACMKRIVASPTAGSCGVLPAVLIPLYRNGLAEEPDILESLFVAAGIGQVIANRASISGAEGGCQAEIGTASAMAAGSLVFLRNGTAEQVAYAAGYALQNLLGLVCDPVGG
;
A
#
# COMPACT_ATOMS: atom_id res chain seq x y z
N MET A 1 7.23 -23.12 1.25
CA MET A 1 6.96 -22.62 2.61
C MET A 1 6.80 -21.12 2.52
N SER A 2 5.68 -20.57 3.00
CA SER A 2 5.44 -19.12 3.13
C SER A 2 6.13 -18.58 4.39
N PHE A 3 6.30 -17.26 4.50
CA PHE A 3 6.75 -16.67 5.78
C PHE A 3 5.64 -16.75 6.82
N GLU A 4 5.98 -17.21 8.01
CA GLU A 4 5.05 -17.31 9.13
C GLU A 4 5.12 -16.10 10.09
N SER A 5 6.15 -15.25 9.98
CA SER A 5 6.31 -14.05 10.80
C SER A 5 7.27 -13.03 10.17
N LEU A 6 7.12 -11.75 10.54
CA LEU A 6 8.09 -10.71 10.18
C LEU A 6 9.45 -10.97 10.80
N HIS A 7 9.49 -11.52 12.03
CA HIS A 7 10.73 -11.93 12.68
C HIS A 7 11.48 -12.98 11.85
N GLY A 8 10.77 -13.94 11.27
CA GLY A 8 11.36 -14.94 10.36
C GLY A 8 11.97 -14.32 9.10
N ILE A 9 11.32 -13.31 8.51
CA ILE A 9 11.89 -12.56 7.38
C ILE A 9 13.18 -11.87 7.81
N VAL A 10 13.15 -11.13 8.93
CA VAL A 10 14.31 -10.41 9.46
C VAL A 10 15.49 -11.35 9.76
N ALA A 11 15.22 -12.51 10.36
CA ALA A 11 16.24 -13.52 10.63
C ALA A 11 16.91 -14.01 9.34
N LEU A 12 16.13 -14.26 8.28
CA LEU A 12 16.65 -14.66 6.99
C LEU A 12 17.42 -13.55 6.27
N CYS A 13 17.00 -12.29 6.41
CA CYS A 13 17.77 -11.15 5.91
C CYS A 13 19.18 -11.13 6.52
N LYS A 14 19.29 -11.39 7.83
CA LYS A 14 20.59 -11.46 8.54
C LYS A 14 21.42 -12.65 8.12
N GLU A 15 20.82 -13.84 8.10
CA GLU A 15 21.51 -15.09 7.78
C GLU A 15 22.10 -15.06 6.37
N ARG A 16 21.36 -14.48 5.41
CA ARG A 16 21.72 -14.50 3.99
C ARG A 16 22.33 -13.19 3.48
N HIS A 17 22.46 -12.18 4.33
CA HIS A 17 22.91 -10.84 3.96
C HIS A 17 22.11 -10.24 2.79
N LEU A 18 20.79 -10.44 2.81
CA LEU A 18 19.86 -9.94 1.80
C LEU A 18 19.00 -8.82 2.36
N SER A 19 18.56 -7.91 1.50
CA SER A 19 17.55 -6.92 1.85
C SER A 19 16.19 -7.59 2.13
N PHE A 20 15.26 -6.85 2.75
CA PHE A 20 13.91 -7.36 3.00
C PHE A 20 13.22 -7.76 1.69
N ALA A 21 13.29 -6.91 0.67
CA ALA A 21 12.71 -7.16 -0.65
C ALA A 21 13.33 -8.39 -1.34
N GLN A 22 14.67 -8.50 -1.34
CA GLN A 22 15.38 -9.65 -1.89
C GLN A 22 15.01 -10.96 -1.18
N THR A 23 14.86 -10.91 0.14
CA THR A 23 14.46 -12.08 0.94
C THR A 23 13.06 -12.54 0.57
N VAL A 24 12.12 -11.60 0.40
CA VAL A 24 10.75 -11.92 -0.03
C VAL A 24 10.74 -12.50 -1.45
N ARG A 25 11.46 -11.88 -2.37
CA ARG A 25 11.55 -12.32 -3.77
C ARG A 25 12.15 -13.70 -3.92
N ALA A 26 13.26 -13.98 -3.21
CA ALA A 26 13.88 -15.30 -3.21
C ALA A 26 12.95 -16.40 -2.71
N LEU A 27 12.03 -16.07 -1.78
CA LEU A 27 11.00 -17.00 -1.36
C LEU A 27 9.96 -17.23 -2.45
N GLU A 28 9.49 -16.16 -3.09
CA GLU A 28 8.47 -16.21 -4.14
C GLU A 28 8.93 -17.03 -5.35
N VAL A 29 10.19 -16.89 -5.77
CA VAL A 29 10.78 -17.74 -6.83
C VAL A 29 10.68 -19.21 -6.45
N ARG A 30 10.98 -19.54 -5.19
CA ARG A 30 10.96 -20.91 -4.68
C ARG A 30 9.54 -21.49 -4.51
N SER A 31 8.54 -20.67 -4.19
CA SER A 31 7.15 -21.11 -3.98
C SER A 31 6.36 -21.18 -5.28
N SER A 32 6.49 -20.18 -6.14
CA SER A 32 5.69 -20.04 -7.37
C SER A 32 6.33 -20.69 -8.60
N GLY A 33 7.64 -20.92 -8.57
CA GLY A 33 8.42 -21.36 -9.74
C GLY A 33 8.55 -20.28 -10.84
N ILE A 34 8.11 -19.04 -10.57
CA ILE A 34 8.19 -17.93 -11.52
C ILE A 34 9.58 -17.32 -11.45
N GLU A 35 10.19 -17.11 -12.62
CA GLU A 35 11.50 -16.47 -12.73
C GLU A 35 11.47 -15.00 -12.26
N GLU A 36 12.59 -14.54 -11.73
CA GLU A 36 12.76 -13.19 -11.18
C GLU A 36 12.33 -12.09 -12.18
N GLN A 37 12.74 -12.22 -13.44
CA GLN A 37 12.41 -11.22 -14.47
C GLN A 37 10.90 -11.10 -14.71
N GLU A 38 10.17 -12.22 -14.61
CA GLU A 38 8.72 -12.24 -14.75
C GLU A 38 8.02 -11.66 -13.51
N GLN A 39 8.58 -11.86 -12.31
CA GLN A 39 8.08 -11.22 -11.08
C GLN A 39 8.20 -9.69 -11.17
N TYR A 40 9.32 -9.16 -11.65
CA TYR A 40 9.46 -7.71 -11.88
C TYR A 40 8.47 -7.19 -12.90
N LYS A 41 8.24 -7.91 -14.01
CA LYS A 41 7.23 -7.52 -15.00
C LYS A 41 5.83 -7.43 -14.37
N ARG A 42 5.47 -8.38 -13.50
CA ARG A 42 4.20 -8.35 -12.77
C ARG A 42 4.11 -7.17 -11.81
N MET A 43 5.16 -6.92 -11.02
CA MET A 43 5.19 -5.75 -10.12
C MET A 43 5.13 -4.43 -10.88
N ALA A 44 5.82 -4.33 -12.01
CA ALA A 44 5.73 -3.18 -12.91
C ALA A 44 4.31 -3.00 -13.47
N GLY A 45 3.63 -4.09 -13.84
CA GLY A 45 2.22 -4.05 -14.26
C GLY A 45 1.28 -3.56 -13.17
N LEU A 46 1.45 -4.02 -11.93
CA LEU A 46 0.68 -3.55 -10.77
C LEU A 46 0.96 -2.07 -10.49
N TRP A 47 2.23 -1.66 -10.54
CA TRP A 47 2.62 -0.27 -10.35
C TRP A 47 2.03 0.64 -11.44
N ALA A 48 2.10 0.24 -12.71
CA ALA A 48 1.48 0.97 -13.81
C ALA A 48 -0.04 1.10 -13.61
N ALA A 49 -0.72 0.03 -13.16
CA ALA A 49 -2.14 0.05 -12.86
C ALA A 49 -2.50 0.97 -11.67
N MET A 50 -1.67 1.02 -10.62
CA MET A 50 -1.82 1.98 -9.50
C MET A 50 -1.68 3.42 -9.99
N GLN A 51 -0.70 3.71 -10.84
CA GLN A 51 -0.56 5.04 -11.42
C GLN A 51 -1.72 5.38 -12.36
N ASP A 52 -2.24 4.40 -13.10
CA ASP A 52 -3.41 4.58 -13.96
C ASP A 52 -4.68 4.90 -13.18
N SER A 53 -4.91 4.29 -12.01
CA SER A 53 -6.09 4.62 -11.18
C SER A 53 -6.06 6.06 -10.67
N SER A 54 -4.85 6.60 -10.46
CA SER A 54 -4.61 8.01 -10.14
C SER A 54 -4.83 8.93 -11.34
N ARG A 55 -4.18 8.63 -12.48
CA ARG A 55 -4.23 9.45 -13.70
C ARG A 55 -5.63 9.54 -14.29
N ASN A 56 -6.37 8.44 -14.23
CA ASN A 56 -7.72 8.36 -14.78
C ASN A 56 -8.78 8.70 -13.73
N TYR A 57 -8.44 9.33 -12.62
CA TYR A 57 -9.44 9.84 -11.68
C TYR A 57 -10.38 10.84 -12.37
N ASP A 58 -11.68 10.74 -12.09
CA ASP A 58 -12.73 11.58 -12.67
C ASP A 58 -13.49 12.28 -11.53
N ALA A 59 -13.38 13.61 -11.49
CA ALA A 59 -13.94 14.45 -10.42
C ALA A 59 -15.47 14.62 -10.53
N ASP A 60 -16.05 14.36 -11.69
CA ASP A 60 -17.49 14.49 -11.94
C ASP A 60 -18.23 13.18 -11.70
N LEU A 61 -17.49 12.07 -11.66
CA LEU A 61 -18.04 10.75 -11.38
C LEU A 61 -18.50 10.65 -9.91
N ARG A 62 -19.61 9.97 -9.70
CA ARG A 62 -20.15 9.65 -8.37
C ARG A 62 -20.38 8.15 -8.27
N SER A 63 -20.16 7.63 -7.07
CA SER A 63 -20.50 6.25 -6.71
C SER A 63 -22.00 5.99 -6.88
N ALA A 64 -22.41 4.72 -6.96
CA ALA A 64 -23.80 4.34 -7.13
C ALA A 64 -24.74 4.87 -6.03
N SER A 65 -24.22 5.01 -4.79
CA SER A 65 -24.96 5.61 -3.68
C SER A 65 -25.05 7.14 -3.73
N GLY A 66 -24.22 7.79 -4.56
CA GLY A 66 -24.06 9.24 -4.59
C GLY A 66 -23.29 9.82 -3.40
N LEU A 67 -22.82 8.99 -2.46
CA LEU A 67 -22.16 9.44 -1.21
C LEU A 67 -20.67 9.78 -1.40
N SER A 68 -20.01 9.14 -2.37
CA SER A 68 -18.59 9.33 -2.66
C SER A 68 -18.35 9.80 -4.09
N GLY A 69 -17.34 10.66 -4.28
CA GLY A 69 -16.87 11.16 -5.58
C GLY A 69 -16.66 12.68 -5.59
N GLY A 70 -15.53 13.12 -6.16
CA GLY A 70 -15.16 14.53 -6.32
C GLY A 70 -14.39 15.14 -5.15
N ASP A 71 -14.30 14.48 -3.99
CA ASP A 71 -13.58 15.00 -2.82
C ASP A 71 -12.06 14.99 -3.03
N GLY A 72 -11.53 14.05 -3.84
CA GLY A 72 -10.14 14.05 -4.25
C GLY A 72 -9.74 15.33 -4.99
N GLU A 73 -10.59 15.83 -5.90
CA GLU A 73 -10.35 17.09 -6.59
C GLU A 73 -10.56 18.32 -5.70
N LYS A 74 -11.62 18.31 -4.89
CA LYS A 74 -11.90 19.36 -3.91
C LYS A 74 -10.72 19.55 -2.95
N PHE A 75 -10.17 18.46 -2.44
CA PHE A 75 -9.02 18.50 -1.55
C PHE A 75 -7.75 18.94 -2.28
N ARG A 76 -7.53 18.51 -3.53
CA ARG A 76 -6.41 18.99 -4.36
C ARG A 76 -6.44 20.51 -4.55
N LEU A 77 -7.61 21.08 -4.84
CA LEU A 77 -7.80 22.53 -5.00
C LEU A 77 -7.58 23.28 -3.70
N TYR A 78 -8.02 22.73 -2.56
CA TYR A 78 -7.72 23.25 -1.24
C TYR A 78 -6.21 23.22 -0.95
N ALA A 79 -5.54 22.09 -1.22
CA ALA A 79 -4.11 21.92 -1.02
C ALA A 79 -3.25 22.88 -1.86
N ALA A 80 -3.69 23.20 -3.09
CA ALA A 80 -3.01 24.13 -3.97
C ALA A 80 -2.94 25.57 -3.42
N GLN A 81 -3.81 25.93 -2.47
CA GLN A 81 -3.80 27.24 -1.81
C GLN A 81 -2.69 27.36 -0.74
N LYS A 82 -1.95 26.28 -0.47
CA LYS A 82 -0.83 26.19 0.50
C LYS A 82 -1.19 26.64 1.93
N SER A 83 -2.46 26.54 2.29
CA SER A 83 -3.00 26.90 3.61
C SER A 83 -3.38 25.66 4.46
N THR A 84 -2.93 24.48 4.05
CA THR A 84 -3.24 23.23 4.77
C THR A 84 -2.37 23.11 6.04
N LEU A 85 -2.98 22.66 7.14
CA LEU A 85 -2.28 22.47 8.41
C LEU A 85 -1.18 21.41 8.35
N CYS A 86 -1.32 20.44 7.44
CA CYS A 86 -0.46 19.28 7.34
C CYS A 86 0.71 19.44 6.35
N GLY A 87 0.80 20.59 5.67
CA GLY A 87 1.83 20.85 4.66
C GLY A 87 1.65 20.04 3.37
N GLU A 88 2.53 20.31 2.41
CA GLU A 88 2.45 19.77 1.04
C GLU A 88 2.59 18.24 0.97
N PRO A 89 3.54 17.56 1.66
CA PRO A 89 3.70 16.12 1.54
C PRO A 89 2.46 15.34 2.00
N LEU A 90 1.91 15.67 3.17
CA LEU A 90 0.74 14.97 3.68
C LEU A 90 -0.52 15.33 2.86
N SER A 91 -0.59 16.55 2.34
CA SER A 91 -1.69 16.96 1.45
C SER A 91 -1.68 16.18 0.13
N ALA A 92 -0.51 15.89 -0.42
CA ALA A 92 -0.38 15.05 -1.62
C ALA A 92 -0.84 13.60 -1.33
N ILE A 93 -0.48 13.05 -0.16
CA ILE A 93 -0.90 11.71 0.26
C ILE A 93 -2.42 11.64 0.43
N ILE A 94 -3.03 12.61 1.13
CA ILE A 94 -4.49 12.66 1.33
C ILE A 94 -5.21 12.79 -0.01
N THR A 95 -4.72 13.65 -0.91
CA THR A 95 -5.29 13.80 -2.26
C THR A 95 -5.30 12.48 -3.01
N GLU A 96 -4.18 11.75 -3.00
CA GLU A 96 -4.02 10.51 -3.73
C GLU A 96 -4.84 9.36 -3.12
N ALA A 97 -4.95 9.31 -1.78
CA ALA A 97 -5.80 8.37 -1.07
C ALA A 97 -7.28 8.57 -1.44
N LEU A 98 -7.77 9.82 -1.41
CA LEU A 98 -9.14 10.16 -1.79
C LEU A 98 -9.42 9.77 -3.24
N LYS A 99 -8.55 10.18 -4.18
CA LYS A 99 -8.72 9.86 -5.60
C LYS A 99 -8.81 8.36 -5.86
N THR A 100 -7.93 7.58 -5.24
CA THR A 100 -7.92 6.13 -5.45
C THR A 100 -9.11 5.44 -4.79
N ALA A 101 -9.49 5.86 -3.58
CA ALA A 101 -10.67 5.34 -2.88
C ALA A 101 -11.97 5.66 -3.62
N GLU A 102 -12.09 6.87 -4.18
CA GLU A 102 -13.25 7.26 -5.00
C GLU A 102 -13.27 6.52 -6.35
N SER A 103 -12.12 6.32 -6.99
CA SER A 103 -12.03 5.46 -8.18
C SER A 103 -12.54 4.05 -7.90
N ASN A 104 -12.23 3.47 -6.74
CA ASN A 104 -12.78 2.19 -6.30
C ASN A 104 -14.30 2.27 -6.06
N ALA A 105 -14.77 3.29 -5.33
CA ALA A 105 -16.20 3.49 -5.06
C ALA A 105 -17.04 3.71 -6.33
N CYS A 106 -16.42 4.21 -7.40
CA CYS A 106 -17.03 4.37 -8.71
C CYS A 106 -16.76 3.19 -9.66
N MET A 107 -16.32 2.04 -9.15
CA MET A 107 -16.09 0.80 -9.89
C MET A 107 -15.07 0.92 -11.04
N LYS A 108 -14.14 1.89 -10.95
CA LYS A 108 -13.02 1.97 -11.90
C LYS A 108 -11.99 0.89 -11.58
N ARG A 109 -11.10 0.62 -12.52
CA ARG A 109 -9.99 -0.33 -12.32
C ARG A 109 -9.05 0.17 -11.22
N ILE A 110 -8.82 -0.66 -10.20
CA ILE A 110 -7.89 -0.42 -9.09
C ILE A 110 -6.97 -1.63 -8.87
N VAL A 111 -5.97 -1.47 -8.00
CA VAL A 111 -5.11 -2.57 -7.54
C VAL A 111 -5.38 -2.84 -6.07
N ALA A 112 -5.92 -4.01 -5.76
CA ALA A 112 -6.17 -4.43 -4.38
C ALA A 112 -4.86 -4.45 -3.57
N SER A 113 -4.89 -3.89 -2.36
CA SER A 113 -3.69 -3.79 -1.51
C SER A 113 -4.00 -3.67 -0.01
N PRO A 114 -4.30 -4.78 0.70
CA PRO A 114 -4.54 -6.13 0.17
C PRO A 114 -5.96 -6.34 -0.38
N THR A 115 -6.93 -5.48 -0.06
CA THR A 115 -8.30 -5.57 -0.57
C THR A 115 -8.65 -4.38 -1.46
N ALA A 116 -9.84 -4.43 -2.09
CA ALA A 116 -10.37 -3.31 -2.85
C ALA A 116 -10.67 -2.10 -1.93
N GLY A 117 -11.20 -2.35 -0.72
CA GLY A 117 -11.50 -1.27 0.25
C GLY A 117 -10.27 -0.51 0.73
N SER A 118 -9.10 -1.16 0.79
CA SER A 118 -7.83 -0.54 1.19
C SER A 118 -6.93 -0.13 0.04
N CYS A 119 -7.41 -0.21 -1.22
CA CYS A 119 -6.57 -0.07 -2.42
C CYS A 119 -5.87 1.29 -2.55
N GLY A 120 -6.37 2.32 -1.85
CA GLY A 120 -5.81 3.66 -1.88
C GLY A 120 -4.55 3.86 -1.04
N VAL A 121 -4.26 2.99 -0.06
CA VAL A 121 -3.24 3.27 0.96
C VAL A 121 -1.82 3.23 0.39
N LEU A 122 -1.46 2.16 -0.31
CA LEU A 122 -0.14 2.02 -0.94
C LEU A 122 0.13 3.06 -2.04
N PRO A 123 -0.76 3.26 -3.05
CA PRO A 123 -0.55 4.30 -4.04
C PRO A 123 -0.50 5.71 -3.44
N ALA A 124 -1.27 5.97 -2.38
CA ALA A 124 -1.27 7.28 -1.72
C ALA A 124 0.09 7.71 -1.18
N VAL A 125 0.93 6.76 -0.75
CA VAL A 125 2.28 7.09 -0.27
C VAL A 125 3.34 6.96 -1.37
N LEU A 126 3.19 6.00 -2.29
CA LEU A 126 4.21 5.71 -3.32
C LEU A 126 4.14 6.68 -4.50
N ILE A 127 2.95 7.04 -4.98
CA ILE A 127 2.80 7.91 -6.14
C ILE A 127 3.33 9.33 -5.89
N PRO A 128 2.99 10.02 -4.79
CA PRO A 128 3.57 11.34 -4.51
C PRO A 128 5.09 11.28 -4.33
N LEU A 129 5.60 10.21 -3.72
CA LEU A 129 7.02 10.02 -3.49
C LEU A 129 7.77 9.86 -4.83
N TYR A 130 7.25 9.04 -5.73
CA TYR A 130 7.78 8.87 -7.09
C TYR A 130 7.68 10.17 -7.91
N ARG A 131 6.51 10.83 -7.94
CA ARG A 131 6.30 12.08 -8.72
C ARG A 131 7.20 13.22 -8.28
N ASN A 132 7.56 13.28 -7.00
CA ASN A 132 8.45 14.31 -6.45
C ASN A 132 9.94 13.96 -6.59
N GLY A 133 10.30 12.86 -7.27
CA GLY A 133 11.69 12.44 -7.44
C GLY A 133 12.36 12.00 -6.14
N LEU A 134 11.57 11.55 -5.14
CA LEU A 134 12.08 11.10 -3.85
C LEU A 134 12.40 9.60 -3.79
N ALA A 135 12.03 8.85 -4.83
CA ALA A 135 12.47 7.49 -5.15
C ALA A 135 12.32 7.25 -6.66
N GLU A 136 13.21 6.41 -7.19
CA GLU A 136 13.18 5.99 -8.59
C GLU A 136 12.24 4.79 -8.76
N GLU A 137 11.76 4.57 -9.99
CA GLU A 137 10.84 3.47 -10.28
C GLU A 137 11.36 2.08 -9.85
N PRO A 138 12.64 1.70 -10.07
CA PRO A 138 13.16 0.42 -9.59
C PRO A 138 13.03 0.25 -8.07
N ASP A 139 13.25 1.32 -7.29
CA ASP A 139 13.13 1.27 -5.83
C ASP A 139 11.66 1.12 -5.40
N ILE A 140 10.73 1.76 -6.13
CA ILE A 140 9.29 1.56 -5.92
C ILE A 140 8.93 0.09 -6.14
N LEU A 141 9.41 -0.54 -7.21
CA LEU A 141 9.14 -1.95 -7.48
C LEU A 141 9.71 -2.87 -6.39
N GLU A 142 10.92 -2.59 -5.88
CA GLU A 142 11.49 -3.29 -4.72
C GLU A 142 10.63 -3.14 -3.47
N SER A 143 10.12 -1.92 -3.23
CA SER A 143 9.25 -1.64 -2.08
C SER A 143 7.90 -2.37 -2.15
N LEU A 144 7.43 -2.72 -3.35
CA LEU A 144 6.22 -3.54 -3.52
C LEU A 144 6.45 -5.00 -3.09
N PHE A 145 7.66 -5.54 -3.25
CA PHE A 145 7.99 -6.85 -2.67
C PHE A 145 8.02 -6.79 -1.13
N VAL A 146 8.47 -5.68 -0.53
CA VAL A 146 8.38 -5.48 0.92
C VAL A 146 6.92 -5.49 1.39
N ALA A 147 6.07 -4.71 0.72
CA ALA A 147 4.63 -4.69 0.97
C ALA A 147 4.03 -6.10 0.86
N ALA A 148 4.34 -6.85 -0.20
CA ALA A 148 3.85 -8.20 -0.40
C ALA A 148 4.26 -9.14 0.73
N GLY A 149 5.52 -9.08 1.18
CA GLY A 149 6.00 -9.90 2.30
C GLY A 149 5.27 -9.62 3.62
N ILE A 150 5.03 -8.33 3.92
CA ILE A 150 4.27 -7.92 5.11
C ILE A 150 2.81 -8.39 5.01
N GLY A 151 2.16 -8.13 3.88
CA GLY A 151 0.78 -8.54 3.63
C GLY A 151 0.60 -10.06 3.73
N GLN A 152 1.54 -10.83 3.17
CA GLN A 152 1.52 -12.30 3.23
C GLN A 152 1.63 -12.82 4.67
N VAL A 153 2.51 -12.22 5.49
CA VAL A 153 2.62 -12.61 6.91
C VAL A 153 1.32 -12.34 7.66
N ILE A 154 0.69 -11.19 7.44
CA ILE A 154 -0.57 -10.85 8.10
C ILE A 154 -1.68 -11.78 7.64
N ALA A 155 -1.79 -12.04 6.34
CA ALA A 155 -2.75 -12.98 5.77
C ALA A 155 -2.59 -14.42 6.29
N ASN A 156 -1.36 -14.85 6.58
CA ASN A 156 -1.12 -16.20 7.12
C ASN A 156 -1.40 -16.32 8.62
N ARG A 157 -1.24 -15.23 9.38
CA ARG A 157 -1.34 -15.26 10.85
C ARG A 157 -2.69 -14.78 11.39
N ALA A 158 -3.43 -14.02 10.59
CA ALA A 158 -4.66 -13.36 10.96
C ALA A 158 -5.63 -13.37 9.76
N SER A 159 -6.53 -12.40 9.68
CA SER A 159 -7.37 -12.17 8.51
C SER A 159 -6.96 -10.86 7.83
N ILE A 160 -7.15 -10.82 6.51
CA ILE A 160 -7.12 -9.59 5.70
C ILE A 160 -8.53 -9.20 5.23
N SER A 161 -9.56 -9.94 5.65
CA SER A 161 -10.95 -9.69 5.29
C SER A 161 -11.57 -8.69 6.26
N GLY A 162 -12.11 -7.59 5.74
CA GLY A 162 -12.85 -6.62 6.54
C GLY A 162 -14.07 -7.24 7.22
N ALA A 163 -14.71 -8.22 6.57
CA ALA A 163 -15.88 -8.92 7.10
C ALA A 163 -15.56 -9.84 8.29
N GLU A 164 -14.33 -10.33 8.41
CA GLU A 164 -13.93 -11.23 9.51
C GLU A 164 -13.16 -10.49 10.60
N GLY A 165 -12.28 -9.57 10.21
CA GLY A 165 -11.32 -8.92 11.10
C GLY A 165 -11.55 -7.42 11.30
N GLY A 166 -12.61 -6.83 10.74
CA GLY A 166 -12.83 -5.38 10.75
C GLY A 166 -11.89 -4.62 9.80
N CYS A 167 -12.04 -3.30 9.69
CA CYS A 167 -11.16 -2.50 8.83
C CYS A 167 -9.69 -2.53 9.27
N GLN A 168 -9.38 -2.93 10.50
CA GLN A 168 -7.99 -3.22 10.90
C GLN A 168 -7.34 -4.34 10.04
N ALA A 169 -8.12 -5.30 9.56
CA ALA A 169 -7.64 -6.38 8.70
C ALA A 169 -7.31 -5.88 7.29
N GLU A 170 -8.00 -4.85 6.81
CA GLU A 170 -7.82 -4.29 5.47
C GLU A 170 -6.90 -3.06 5.52
N ILE A 171 -7.40 -1.95 6.07
CA ILE A 171 -6.70 -0.66 6.19
C ILE A 171 -5.51 -0.77 7.13
N GLY A 172 -5.62 -1.54 8.22
CA GLY A 172 -4.48 -1.79 9.12
C GLY A 172 -3.36 -2.55 8.43
N THR A 173 -3.69 -3.62 7.70
CA THR A 173 -2.70 -4.36 6.89
C THR A 173 -2.09 -3.48 5.81
N ALA A 174 -2.90 -2.73 5.06
CA ALA A 174 -2.43 -1.84 4.01
C ALA A 174 -1.50 -0.73 4.57
N SER A 175 -1.82 -0.22 5.76
CA SER A 175 -0.98 0.76 6.46
C SER A 175 0.35 0.15 6.91
N ALA A 176 0.34 -1.09 7.41
CA ALA A 176 1.56 -1.82 7.75
C ALA A 176 2.45 -2.07 6.52
N MET A 177 1.83 -2.47 5.40
CA MET A 177 2.51 -2.65 4.12
C MET A 177 3.16 -1.35 3.65
N ALA A 178 2.39 -0.25 3.64
CA ALA A 178 2.86 1.08 3.25
C ALA A 178 3.99 1.59 4.14
N ALA A 179 3.87 1.44 5.47
CA ALA A 179 4.89 1.87 6.42
C ALA A 179 6.22 1.11 6.23
N GLY A 180 6.14 -0.22 6.02
CA GLY A 180 7.31 -1.04 5.71
C GLY A 180 7.98 -0.63 4.40
N SER A 181 7.21 -0.40 3.34
CA SER A 181 7.72 0.09 2.06
C SER A 181 8.40 1.46 2.18
N LEU A 182 7.81 2.40 2.92
CA LEU A 182 8.40 3.73 3.13
C LEU A 182 9.73 3.67 3.90
N VAL A 183 9.81 2.86 4.96
CA VAL A 183 11.06 2.69 5.71
C VAL A 183 12.12 2.00 4.87
N PHE A 184 11.74 1.01 4.06
CA PHE A 184 12.64 0.39 3.11
C PHE A 184 13.20 1.41 2.09
N LEU A 185 12.34 2.23 1.48
CA LEU A 185 12.73 3.29 0.54
C LEU A 185 13.62 4.36 1.18
N ARG A 186 13.64 4.46 2.51
CA ARG A 186 14.53 5.33 3.29
C ARG A 186 15.76 4.60 3.83
N ASN A 187 16.11 3.46 3.23
CA ASN A 187 17.28 2.65 3.58
C ASN A 187 17.25 2.12 5.02
N GLY A 188 16.06 1.92 5.58
CA GLY A 188 15.90 1.32 6.91
C GLY A 188 16.31 -0.16 6.92
N THR A 189 16.78 -0.64 8.07
CA THR A 189 17.13 -2.05 8.25
C THR A 189 15.88 -2.94 8.20
N ALA A 190 16.08 -4.25 8.02
CA ALA A 190 14.98 -5.21 8.05
C ALA A 190 14.16 -5.13 9.36
N GLU A 191 14.81 -4.88 10.51
CA GLU A 191 14.12 -4.62 11.78
C GLU A 191 13.29 -3.35 11.72
N GLN A 192 13.84 -2.25 11.19
CA GLN A 192 13.11 -0.98 11.12
C GLN A 192 11.87 -1.12 10.22
N VAL A 193 11.98 -1.87 9.12
CA VAL A 193 10.83 -2.22 8.27
C VAL A 193 9.77 -2.99 9.07
N ALA A 194 10.17 -4.03 9.81
CA ALA A 194 9.25 -4.82 10.63
C ALA A 194 8.62 -4.00 11.77
N TYR A 195 9.39 -3.11 12.42
CA TYR A 195 8.87 -2.22 13.45
C TYR A 195 7.90 -1.19 12.90
N ALA A 196 8.18 -0.60 11.74
CA ALA A 196 7.28 0.34 11.09
C ALA A 196 5.94 -0.32 10.74
N ALA A 197 5.98 -1.54 10.21
CA ALA A 197 4.78 -2.33 9.96
C ALA A 197 3.98 -2.57 11.25
N GLY A 198 4.66 -2.96 12.34
CA GLY A 198 4.04 -3.18 13.65
C GLY A 198 3.41 -1.91 14.24
N TYR A 199 4.13 -0.78 14.21
CA TYR A 199 3.61 0.49 14.71
C TYR A 199 2.41 0.98 13.91
N ALA A 200 2.44 0.88 12.58
CA ALA A 200 1.30 1.27 11.75
C ALA A 200 0.07 0.40 12.05
N LEU A 201 0.25 -0.92 12.18
CA LEU A 201 -0.85 -1.83 12.51
C LEU A 201 -1.40 -1.55 13.92
N GLN A 202 -0.53 -1.30 14.91
CA GLN A 202 -0.92 -1.02 16.29
C GLN A 202 -1.87 0.19 16.40
N ASN A 203 -1.64 1.23 15.58
CA ASN A 203 -2.47 2.45 15.58
C ASN A 203 -3.88 2.24 15.01
N LEU A 204 -4.16 1.06 14.44
CA LEU A 204 -5.44 0.73 13.81
C LEU A 204 -6.11 -0.50 14.46
N LEU A 205 -5.57 -1.03 15.57
CA LEU A 205 -6.19 -2.15 16.28
C LEU A 205 -7.53 -1.74 16.90
N GLY A 206 -8.53 -2.59 16.73
CA GLY A 206 -9.92 -2.36 17.15
C GLY A 206 -10.76 -1.61 16.11
N LEU A 207 -10.21 -1.26 14.95
CA LEU A 207 -10.97 -0.57 13.90
C LEU A 207 -12.00 -1.51 13.25
N VAL A 208 -13.28 -1.22 13.49
CA VAL A 208 -14.42 -1.98 12.97
C VAL A 208 -14.69 -1.68 11.49
N CYS A 209 -15.37 -2.60 10.81
CA CYS A 209 -15.89 -2.38 9.45
C CYS A 209 -17.41 -2.21 9.52
N ASP A 210 -17.87 -0.95 9.55
CA ASP A 210 -19.29 -0.57 9.55
C ASP A 210 -19.50 0.69 8.68
N PRO A 211 -19.28 0.60 7.36
CA PRO A 211 -19.44 1.73 6.45
C PRO A 211 -20.91 2.16 6.31
N VAL A 212 -21.14 3.45 6.13
CA VAL A 212 -22.48 4.00 5.92
C VAL A 212 -23.05 3.51 4.58
N GLY A 213 -24.16 2.79 4.64
CA GLY A 213 -24.85 2.29 3.45
C GLY A 213 -24.34 0.94 2.93
N GLY A 214 -23.37 0.32 3.63
CA GLY A 214 -22.78 -0.97 3.26
C GLY A 214 -21.57 -0.84 2.35
#